data_AF-A0A2W5AEB1-F1
#
_entry.id   AF-A0A2W5AEB1-F1
#
_cell.length_a   1.000
_cell.length_b   1.000
_cell.length_c   1.000
_cell.angle_alpha   90.00
_cell.angle_beta   90.00
_cell.angle_gamma   90.00
#
_symmetry.space_group_name_H-M   'P 1'
#
loop_
_entity.id
_entity.type
_entity.pdbx_description
1 polymer ?
#
loop_
_entity_poly.entity_id
_entity_poly.type
_entity_poly.pdbx_seq_one_letter_code
_entity_poly.pdbx_strand_id
1 'polypeptide(L)'
;MSEPPASRYRVVERKGRLITIDTWSGESVGGIEPMKPGARPVSQRAERVHPLVRLLCAGAADDQGRPILTTAALYDAQGPRDFVLGPRGQRLLIGAAATVVAVVLLTIGIAIAFGMPFLALVLLWPLMHNPTHTKLREWLTPRLDRLSD
;
A
#
# COMPACT_ATOMS: atom_id res chain seq x y z
N MET A 1 5.87 57.83 25.77
CA MET A 1 4.80 56.80 25.81
C MET A 1 4.74 56.24 24.40
N SER A 2 5.18 55.00 24.19
CA SER A 2 5.33 54.41 22.86
C SER A 2 3.97 53.97 22.34
N GLU A 3 3.57 54.47 21.17
CA GLU A 3 2.33 54.08 20.52
C GLU A 3 2.38 52.58 20.15
N PRO A 4 1.31 51.81 20.37
CA PRO A 4 1.31 50.38 20.02
C PRO A 4 1.50 50.20 18.51
N PRO A 5 2.27 49.18 18.07
CA PRO A 5 2.54 48.96 16.66
C PRO A 5 1.25 48.72 15.88
N ALA A 6 1.15 49.29 14.68
CA ALA A 6 -0.02 49.16 13.82
C ALA A 6 -0.31 47.68 13.52
N SER A 7 -1.58 47.28 13.65
CA SER A 7 -2.01 45.91 13.40
C SER A 7 -1.84 45.56 11.92
N ARG A 8 -1.10 44.48 11.64
CA ARG A 8 -0.80 44.01 10.27
C ARG A 8 -2.05 43.73 9.43
N TYR A 9 -3.14 43.29 10.07
CA TYR A 9 -4.39 42.98 9.39
C TYR A 9 -5.47 43.99 9.76
N ARG A 10 -6.22 44.44 8.75
CA ARG A 10 -7.41 45.29 8.92
C ARG A 10 -8.60 44.62 8.24
N VAL A 11 -9.66 44.38 8.99
CA VAL A 11 -10.92 43.89 8.44
C VAL A 11 -11.75 45.08 7.98
N VAL A 12 -12.24 45.03 6.73
CA VAL A 12 -13.13 46.04 6.17
C VAL A 12 -14.35 45.37 5.55
N GLU A 13 -15.50 46.01 5.63
CA GLU A 13 -16.69 45.55 4.93
C GLU A 13 -16.71 46.14 3.51
N ARG A 14 -16.83 45.29 2.48
CA ARG A 14 -17.04 45.71 1.08
C ARG A 14 -18.17 44.89 0.48
N LYS A 15 -19.17 45.57 -0.08
CA LYS A 15 -20.33 44.94 -0.75
C LYS A 15 -21.06 43.92 0.13
N GLY A 16 -21.25 44.24 1.41
CA GLY A 16 -21.93 43.35 2.38
C GLY A 16 -21.09 42.15 2.82
N ARG A 17 -19.76 42.24 2.69
CA ARG A 17 -18.85 41.15 3.02
C ARG A 17 -17.62 41.65 3.75
N LEU A 18 -17.26 40.97 4.84
CA LEU A 18 -15.99 41.19 5.54
C LEU A 18 -14.82 40.68 4.70
N ILE A 19 -13.86 41.56 4.45
CA ILE A 19 -12.61 41.29 3.72
C ILE A 19 -11.46 41.69 4.63
N THR A 20 -10.50 40.79 4.82
CA THR A 20 -9.27 41.09 5.57
C THR A 20 -8.20 41.60 4.61
N ILE A 21 -7.62 42.75 4.91
CA ILE A 21 -6.53 43.37 4.14
C ILE A 21 -5.25 43.29 4.97
N ASP A 22 -4.18 42.77 4.37
CA ASP A 22 -2.83 42.93 4.93
C ASP A 22 -2.35 44.36 4.63
N THR A 23 -2.17 45.15 5.69
CA THR A 23 -1.78 46.56 5.61
C THR A 23 -0.34 46.75 5.12
N TRP A 24 0.50 45.71 5.17
CA TRP A 24 1.88 45.78 4.69
C TRP A 24 2.01 45.55 3.18
N SER A 25 1.13 44.74 2.59
CA SER A 25 1.13 44.46 1.14
C SER A 25 0.01 45.18 0.39
N GLY A 26 -0.97 45.76 1.09
CA GLY A 26 -2.20 46.30 0.50
C GLY A 26 -3.10 45.21 -0.12
N GLU A 27 -2.75 43.94 0.06
CA GLU A 27 -3.39 42.80 -0.58
C GLU A 27 -4.52 42.27 0.29
N SER A 28 -5.70 42.06 -0.31
CA SER A 28 -6.85 41.48 0.38
C SER A 28 -6.65 39.97 0.56
N VAL A 29 -6.25 39.56 1.75
CA VAL A 29 -6.14 38.15 2.14
C VAL A 29 -7.54 37.66 2.52
N GLY A 30 -8.26 37.12 1.54
CA GLY A 30 -9.47 36.35 1.79
C GLY A 30 -10.78 37.13 1.71
N GLY A 31 -11.24 37.38 0.49
CA GLY A 31 -12.64 37.07 0.21
C GLY A 31 -12.73 35.56 -0.01
N ILE A 32 -13.55 34.83 0.73
CA ILE A 32 -13.94 33.46 0.35
C ILE A 32 -14.83 33.60 -0.91
N GLU A 33 -14.30 34.05 -2.04
CA GLU A 33 -15.06 34.01 -3.29
C GLU A 33 -15.67 32.60 -3.39
N PRO A 34 -17.00 32.46 -3.49
CA PRO A 34 -17.56 31.15 -3.81
C PRO A 34 -16.86 30.74 -5.09
N MET A 35 -16.08 29.66 -4.99
CA MET A 35 -15.28 29.09 -6.07
C MET A 35 -16.14 29.08 -7.32
N LYS A 36 -15.90 30.03 -8.22
CA LYS A 36 -16.58 30.10 -9.51
C LYS A 36 -16.20 28.77 -10.19
N PRO A 37 -17.15 27.89 -10.56
CA PRO A 37 -16.82 26.69 -11.32
C PRO A 37 -16.39 27.16 -12.71
N GLY A 38 -15.14 27.62 -12.81
CA GLY A 38 -14.46 27.91 -14.05
C GLY A 38 -14.20 26.57 -14.69
N ALA A 39 -15.18 26.09 -15.44
CA ALA A 39 -15.06 25.02 -16.40
C ALA A 39 -13.93 25.37 -17.39
N ARG A 40 -12.69 25.03 -17.03
CA ARG A 40 -11.68 24.68 -18.01
C ARG A 40 -11.95 23.21 -18.31
N PRO A 41 -12.35 22.83 -19.52
CA PRO A 41 -12.26 21.44 -19.94
C PRO A 41 -10.77 21.16 -20.13
N VAL A 42 -10.05 20.94 -19.02
CA VAL A 42 -8.75 20.28 -19.06
C VAL A 42 -9.11 18.85 -19.44
N SER A 43 -9.04 18.61 -20.74
CA SER A 43 -9.05 17.31 -21.42
C SER A 43 -9.48 16.14 -20.54
N GLN A 44 -10.60 15.52 -20.91
CA GLN A 44 -10.95 14.11 -20.68
C GLN A 44 -9.88 13.14 -21.25
N ARG A 45 -8.61 13.48 -21.21
CA ARG A 45 -7.54 12.51 -21.18
C ARG A 45 -7.60 11.94 -19.79
N ALA A 46 -8.54 11.02 -19.58
CA ALA A 46 -8.45 10.01 -18.54
C ALA A 46 -7.08 9.35 -18.73
N GLU A 47 -6.06 9.94 -18.12
CA GLU A 47 -4.75 9.37 -17.99
C GLU A 47 -5.04 8.03 -17.33
N ARG A 48 -4.86 6.93 -18.08
CA ARG A 48 -5.25 5.59 -17.64
C ARG A 48 -4.51 5.31 -16.35
N VAL A 49 -5.17 5.58 -15.23
CA VAL A 49 -4.62 5.31 -13.91
C VAL A 49 -4.41 3.82 -13.86
N HIS A 50 -3.19 3.41 -13.54
CA HIS A 50 -2.81 2.02 -13.54
C HIS A 50 -3.78 1.22 -12.65
N PRO A 51 -4.30 0.06 -13.08
CA PRO A 51 -5.32 -0.69 -12.34
C PRO A 51 -4.87 -1.03 -10.91
N LEU A 52 -3.57 -1.29 -10.74
CA LEU A 52 -2.94 -1.55 -9.45
C LEU A 52 -2.98 -0.32 -8.51
N VAL A 53 -2.80 0.89 -9.05
CA VAL A 53 -2.93 2.14 -8.26
C VAL A 53 -4.37 2.34 -7.84
N ARG A 54 -5.33 2.09 -8.74
CA ARG A 54 -6.77 2.13 -8.41
C ARG A 54 -7.12 1.17 -7.28
N LEU A 55 -6.61 -0.06 -7.33
CA LEU A 55 -6.83 -1.06 -6.29
C LEU A 55 -6.25 -0.61 -4.94
N LEU A 56 -5.01 -0.14 -4.93
CA LEU A 56 -4.32 0.32 -3.72
C LEU A 56 -4.96 1.56 -3.10
N CYS A 57 -5.57 2.42 -3.92
CA CYS A 57 -6.29 3.61 -3.48
C CYS A 57 -7.78 3.34 -3.19
N ALA A 58 -8.21 2.07 -3.11
CA ALA A 58 -9.61 1.68 -2.93
C ALA A 58 -10.59 2.34 -3.93
N GLY A 59 -10.12 2.70 -5.12
CA GLY A 59 -10.90 3.40 -6.13
C GLY A 59 -11.15 4.89 -5.84
N ALA A 60 -10.62 5.44 -4.73
CA ALA A 60 -10.77 6.85 -4.38
C ALA A 60 -10.04 7.74 -5.39
N ALA A 61 -10.74 8.77 -5.87
CA ALA A 61 -10.21 9.75 -6.79
C ALA A 61 -10.77 11.14 -6.48
N ASP A 62 -10.02 12.18 -6.84
CA ASP A 62 -10.50 13.56 -6.73
C ASP A 62 -11.48 13.92 -7.86
N ASP A 63 -12.04 15.13 -7.81
CA ASP A 63 -12.92 15.68 -8.86
C ASP A 63 -12.24 15.77 -10.24
N GLN A 64 -10.91 15.62 -10.28
CA GLN A 64 -10.10 15.59 -11.50
C GLN A 64 -9.71 14.17 -11.92
N GLY A 65 -10.22 13.13 -11.25
CA GLY A 65 -9.94 11.73 -11.55
C GLY A 65 -8.56 11.23 -11.13
N ARG A 66 -7.81 12.00 -10.32
CA ARG A 66 -6.49 11.60 -9.81
C ARG A 66 -6.66 10.70 -8.59
N PRO A 67 -5.91 9.59 -8.48
CA PRO A 67 -6.04 8.66 -7.38
C PRO A 67 -5.65 9.31 -6.05
N ILE A 68 -6.44 9.03 -5.00
CA ILE A 68 -6.21 9.51 -3.63
C ILE A 68 -5.75 8.33 -2.77
N LEU A 69 -4.60 8.49 -2.13
CA LEU A 69 -4.10 7.53 -1.15
C LEU A 69 -4.45 8.01 0.26
N THR A 70 -5.28 7.25 0.96
CA THR A 70 -5.57 7.48 2.37
C THR A 70 -4.60 6.67 3.23
N THR A 71 -3.89 7.33 4.16
CA THR A 71 -3.06 6.62 5.13
C THR A 71 -3.94 5.90 6.16
N ALA A 72 -3.58 4.68 6.51
CA ALA A 72 -4.26 3.97 7.60
C ALA A 72 -3.89 4.57 8.95
N ALA A 73 -4.83 4.55 9.90
CA ALA A 73 -4.66 5.11 11.25
C ALA A 73 -3.44 4.52 12.00
N LEU A 74 -3.05 3.28 11.68
CA LEU A 74 -1.87 2.62 12.24
C LEU A 74 -0.53 3.23 11.80
N TYR A 75 -0.51 3.97 10.69
CA TYR A 75 0.70 4.54 10.09
C TYR A 75 0.84 6.05 10.29
N ASP A 76 -0.21 6.74 10.75
CA ASP A 76 -0.20 8.19 10.95
C ASP A 76 -0.68 8.54 12.38
N ALA A 77 0.26 9.01 13.20
CA ALA A 77 -0.02 9.43 14.57
C ALA A 77 -0.99 10.63 14.65
N GLN A 78 -1.17 11.37 13.56
CA GLN A 78 -2.10 12.50 13.45
C GLN A 78 -3.45 12.11 12.82
N GLY A 79 -3.67 10.81 12.58
CA GLY A 79 -4.89 10.26 11.99
C GLY A 79 -4.82 10.13 10.46
N PRO A 80 -5.81 9.45 9.83
CA PRO A 80 -5.83 9.22 8.39
C PRO A 80 -5.75 10.51 7.57
N ARG A 81 -4.84 10.56 6.60
CA ARG A 81 -4.65 11.68 5.67
C ARG A 81 -4.79 11.23 4.23
N ASP A 82 -5.38 12.11 3.43
CA ASP A 82 -5.57 11.89 2.00
C ASP A 82 -4.49 12.61 1.20
N PHE A 83 -3.76 11.85 0.39
CA PHE A 83 -2.73 12.36 -0.51
C PHE A 83 -3.14 12.14 -1.96
N VAL A 84 -3.24 13.23 -2.73
CA VAL A 84 -3.46 13.14 -4.18
C VAL A 84 -2.17 12.69 -4.86
N LEU A 85 -2.21 11.53 -5.52
CA LEU A 85 -1.05 10.91 -6.15
C LEU A 85 -0.80 11.49 -7.55
N GLY A 86 0.26 12.29 -7.67
CA GLY A 86 0.81 12.66 -8.97
C GLY A 86 1.52 11.50 -9.69
N PRO A 87 1.92 11.67 -10.97
CA PRO A 87 2.51 10.60 -11.79
C PRO A 87 3.75 9.94 -11.17
N ARG A 88 4.60 10.73 -10.49
CA ARG A 88 5.77 10.22 -9.78
C ARG A 88 5.39 9.36 -8.57
N GLY A 89 4.38 9.79 -7.81
CA GLY A 89 3.85 9.04 -6.67
C GLY A 89 3.24 7.70 -7.11
N GLN A 90 2.51 7.69 -8.22
CA GLN A 90 1.96 6.46 -8.79
C GLN A 90 3.05 5.45 -9.18
N ARG A 91 4.14 5.90 -9.82
CA ARG A 91 5.27 5.01 -10.17
C ARG A 91 5.97 4.45 -8.94
N LEU A 92 6.17 5.28 -7.91
CA LEU A 92 6.77 4.84 -6.65
C LEU A 92 5.87 3.82 -5.94
N LEU A 93 4.57 4.06 -5.91
CA LEU A 93 3.60 3.14 -5.30
C LEU A 93 3.59 1.78 -6.00
N ILE A 94 3.58 1.77 -7.34
CA ILE A 94 3.65 0.54 -8.13
C ILE A 94 4.98 -0.20 -7.88
N GLY A 95 6.10 0.54 -7.90
CA GLY A 95 7.42 -0.03 -7.62
C GLY A 95 7.48 -0.67 -6.24
N ALA A 96 7.04 0.04 -5.21
CA ALA A 96 7.00 -0.46 -3.84
C ALA A 96 6.10 -1.70 -3.71
N ALA A 97 4.90 -1.67 -4.30
CA ALA A 97 3.99 -2.82 -4.30
C ALA A 97 4.62 -4.03 -4.99
N ALA A 98 5.28 -3.83 -6.14
CA ALA A 98 5.97 -4.91 -6.85
C ALA A 98 7.13 -5.48 -6.02
N THR A 99 7.90 -4.64 -5.33
CA THR A 99 8.97 -5.09 -4.43
C THR A 99 8.44 -5.94 -3.29
N VAL A 100 7.35 -5.51 -2.63
CA VAL A 100 6.72 -6.28 -1.54
C VAL A 100 6.26 -7.64 -2.04
N VAL A 101 5.57 -7.70 -3.18
CA VAL A 101 5.12 -8.96 -3.78
C VAL A 101 6.31 -9.86 -4.10
N ALA A 102 7.37 -9.33 -4.72
CA ALA A 102 8.57 -10.10 -5.05
C ALA A 102 9.24 -10.70 -3.80
N VAL A 103 9.36 -9.92 -2.71
CA VAL A 103 9.93 -10.39 -1.44
C VAL A 103 9.06 -11.49 -0.82
N VAL A 104 7.73 -11.34 -0.83
CA VAL A 104 6.81 -12.36 -0.32
C VAL A 104 6.94 -13.66 -1.11
N LEU A 105 6.92 -13.58 -2.44
CA LEU A 105 7.08 -14.76 -3.31
C LEU A 105 8.44 -15.43 -3.13
N LEU A 106 9.51 -14.65 -3.02
CA LEU A 106 10.85 -15.17 -2.74
C LEU A 106 10.88 -15.91 -1.39
N THR A 107 10.28 -15.32 -0.35
CA THR A 107 10.23 -15.91 0.99
C THR A 107 9.45 -17.23 0.99
N ILE A 108 8.31 -17.28 0.30
CA ILE A 108 7.52 -18.51 0.11
C ILE A 108 8.34 -19.55 -0.66
N GLY A 109 9.02 -19.14 -1.74
CA GLY A 109 9.86 -20.03 -2.54
C GLY A 109 10.99 -20.66 -1.72
N ILE A 110 11.67 -19.88 -0.90
CA ILE A 110 12.70 -20.37 0.04
C ILE A 110 12.08 -21.33 1.05
N ALA A 111 10.95 -20.97 1.67
CA ALA A 111 10.28 -21.82 2.65
C ALA A 111 9.86 -23.17 2.05
N ILE A 112 9.39 -23.21 0.79
CA ILE A 112 9.06 -24.45 0.10
C ILE A 112 10.32 -25.23 -0.23
N ALA A 113 11.31 -24.59 -0.86
CA ALA A 113 12.53 -25.24 -1.33
C ALA A 113 13.35 -25.87 -0.18
N PHE A 114 13.40 -25.21 0.98
CA PHE A 114 14.19 -25.68 2.12
C PHE A 114 13.36 -26.31 3.23
N GLY A 115 12.11 -25.90 3.44
CA GLY A 115 11.24 -26.44 4.48
C GLY A 115 10.62 -27.79 4.12
N MET A 116 10.14 -27.96 2.88
CA MET A 116 9.54 -29.23 2.44
C MET A 116 10.49 -30.43 2.49
N PRO A 117 11.76 -30.36 2.02
CA PRO A 117 12.66 -31.51 2.14
C PRO A 117 12.96 -31.85 3.59
N PHE A 118 13.02 -30.87 4.50
CA PHE A 118 13.23 -31.11 5.92
C PHE A 118 12.01 -31.80 6.55
N LEU A 119 10.80 -31.36 6.23
CA LEU A 119 9.56 -32.02 6.67
C LEU A 119 9.47 -33.46 6.13
N ALA A 120 9.82 -33.66 4.85
CA ALA A 120 9.86 -34.98 4.24
C ALA A 120 10.88 -35.89 4.94
N LEU A 121 12.07 -35.37 5.26
CA LEU A 121 13.08 -36.09 6.03
C LEU A 121 12.56 -36.49 7.42
N VAL A 122 11.91 -35.58 8.15
CA VAL A 122 11.34 -35.88 9.47
C VAL A 122 10.23 -36.93 9.39
N LEU A 123 9.37 -36.88 8.37
CA LEU A 123 8.30 -37.86 8.17
C LEU A 123 8.81 -39.23 7.68
N LEU A 124 9.84 -39.25 6.84
CA LEU A 124 10.45 -40.47 6.31
C LEU A 124 11.45 -41.10 7.29
N TRP A 125 11.97 -40.32 8.25
CA TRP A 125 12.88 -40.79 9.30
C TRP A 125 12.37 -42.05 10.02
N PRO A 126 11.15 -42.08 10.60
CA PRO A 126 10.63 -43.29 11.26
C PRO A 126 10.38 -44.44 10.27
N LEU A 127 10.20 -44.18 8.97
CA LEU A 127 10.08 -45.24 7.96
C LEU A 127 11.46 -45.89 7.70
N MET A 128 12.52 -45.08 7.66
CA MET A 128 13.89 -45.56 7.49
C MET A 128 14.48 -46.19 8.76
N HIS A 129 14.05 -45.77 9.94
CA HIS A 129 14.55 -46.25 11.24
C HIS A 129 13.71 -47.37 11.87
N ASN A 130 12.56 -47.72 11.28
CA ASN A 130 11.76 -48.82 11.80
C ASN A 130 12.41 -50.18 11.48
N PRO A 131 12.54 -51.09 12.46
CA PRO A 131 13.07 -52.45 12.27
C PRO A 131 12.04 -53.37 11.59
N THR A 132 11.20 -52.84 10.70
CA THR A 132 10.21 -53.61 9.93
C THR A 132 10.86 -54.42 8.81
N HIS A 133 12.04 -54.01 8.33
CA HIS A 133 12.79 -54.75 7.32
C HIS A 133 13.30 -56.12 7.82
N THR A 134 13.52 -56.29 9.13
CA THR A 134 13.89 -57.61 9.69
C THR A 134 12.69 -58.55 9.70
N LYS A 135 11.51 -58.07 10.11
CA LYS A 135 10.26 -58.85 10.05
C LYS A 135 9.85 -59.21 8.63
N LEU A 136 10.08 -58.32 7.67
CA LEU A 136 9.80 -58.59 6.26
C LEU A 136 10.74 -59.67 5.71
N ARG A 137 12.03 -59.64 6.09
CA ARG A 137 12.99 -60.70 5.75
C ARG A 137 12.59 -62.04 6.35
N GLU A 138 12.30 -62.09 7.64
CA GLU A 138 11.85 -63.32 8.32
C GLU A 138 10.59 -63.92 7.70
N TRP A 139 9.67 -63.09 7.20
CA TRP A 139 8.47 -63.56 6.51
C TRP A 139 8.72 -64.01 5.07
N LEU A 140 9.65 -63.36 4.35
CA LEU A 140 9.96 -63.68 2.95
C LEU A 140 10.82 -64.94 2.80
N THR A 141 11.78 -65.17 3.69
CA THR A 141 12.71 -66.32 3.63
C THR A 141 11.98 -67.68 3.46
N PRO A 142 10.99 -68.05 4.29
CA PRO A 142 10.31 -69.35 4.16
C PRO A 142 9.39 -69.49 2.94
N ARG A 143 9.15 -68.40 2.20
CA ARG A 143 8.41 -68.43 0.93
C ARG A 143 9.34 -68.55 -0.28
N LEU A 144 10.53 -67.96 -0.19
CA LEU A 144 11.58 -68.10 -1.20
C LEU A 144 12.13 -69.53 -1.20
N ASP A 145 12.36 -70.13 -0.03
CA ASP A 145 12.82 -71.53 0.06
C ASP A 145 11.83 -72.51 -0.59
N ARG A 146 10.53 -72.23 -0.49
CA ARG A 146 9.47 -73.04 -1.14
C ARG A 146 9.42 -72.91 -2.66
N LEU A 147 10.08 -71.91 -3.25
CA LEU A 147 10.15 -71.69 -4.69
C LEU A 147 11.46 -72.23 -5.28
N SER A 148 12.44 -72.57 -4.44
CA SER A 148 13.74 -73.12 -4.86
C SER A 148 13.83 -74.65 -4.80
N ASP A 149 12.86 -75.32 -4.18
CA ASP A 149 12.63 -76.78 -4.27
C ASP A 149 11.71 -77.13 -5.44
#